data_AF-A0A6N2DCI3-F1
#
_entry.id   AF-A0A6N2DCI3-F1
#
_cell.length_a   1.000
_cell.length_b   1.000
_cell.length_c   1.000
_cell.angle_alpha   90.00
_cell.angle_beta   90.00
_cell.angle_gamma   90.00
#
_symmetry.space_group_name_H-M   'P 1'
#
loop_
_entity.id
_entity.type
_entity.pdbx_description
1 polymer ?
#
loop_
_entity_poly.entity_id
_entity_poly.type
_entity_poly.pdbx_seq_one_letter_code
_entity_poly.pdbx_strand_id
1 'polypeptide(L)'
;MCHVNDAGFPVQLDLVARRGVAGPRARHESALPPPQCLHYGAPAGRCASHGHPPNPPSTACSMSHEDNETIRTRLLVLRDQLEATLQTAKDDARPVDLELSIGRLSRMDAIQQQERAKRRVAQVTQRIALVRQALIRLERGEYGECARCGDDISEARLDARPESPVCLPCQEELER
;
A
#
# COMPACT_ATOMS: atom_id res chain seq x y z
N MET A 1 -27.85 20.70 32.28
CA MET A 1 -28.01 19.33 31.73
C MET A 1 -26.81 19.01 30.86
N CYS A 2 -26.27 17.81 31.04
CA CYS A 2 -24.93 17.39 30.68
C CYS A 2 -24.73 17.15 29.19
N HIS A 3 -23.56 17.55 28.69
CA HIS A 3 -22.99 17.22 27.39
C HIS A 3 -22.64 15.72 27.27
N VAL A 4 -22.74 15.18 26.05
CA VAL A 4 -22.18 13.88 25.65
C VAL A 4 -21.57 14.01 24.25
N ASN A 5 -20.44 13.34 24.02
CA ASN A 5 -19.49 13.51 22.91
C ASN A 5 -19.64 12.34 21.90
N ASP A 6 -19.60 12.61 20.59
CA ASP A 6 -19.79 11.64 19.49
C ASP A 6 -18.49 10.89 19.10
N ALA A 7 -17.84 10.23 20.06
CA ALA A 7 -16.71 9.34 19.77
C ALA A 7 -17.15 7.88 20.00
N GLY A 8 -17.85 7.31 19.02
CA GLY A 8 -18.35 5.93 19.01
C GLY A 8 -17.25 4.87 18.85
N PHE A 9 -16.36 4.75 19.84
CA PHE A 9 -15.42 3.64 19.97
C PHE A 9 -15.78 2.78 21.18
N PRO A 10 -16.12 1.49 21.02
CA PRO A 10 -16.10 0.56 22.13
C PRO A 10 -14.66 0.12 22.42
N VAL A 11 -14.16 0.54 23.59
CA VAL A 11 -12.99 -0.02 24.27
C VAL A 11 -13.47 -1.21 25.09
N GLN A 12 -12.91 -2.40 24.84
CA GLN A 12 -13.01 -3.52 25.78
C GLN A 12 -11.66 -4.24 25.90
N LEU A 13 -10.96 -3.86 26.97
CA LEU A 13 -10.13 -4.70 27.85
C LEU A 13 -10.83 -6.07 28.07
N ASP A 14 -10.21 -7.23 28.23
CA ASP A 14 -8.82 -7.60 28.46
C ASP A 14 -8.70 -9.14 28.30
N LEU A 15 -7.55 -9.60 27.83
CA LEU A 15 -6.81 -10.76 28.34
C LEU A 15 -7.48 -12.18 28.39
N VAL A 16 -7.26 -13.01 27.37
CA VAL A 16 -6.90 -14.43 27.58
C VAL A 16 -5.78 -14.88 26.64
N ALA A 17 -4.67 -15.23 27.29
CA ALA A 17 -3.51 -16.01 26.90
C ALA A 17 -3.57 -16.85 25.60
N ARG A 18 -2.50 -16.66 24.81
CA ARG A 18 -1.57 -17.68 24.29
C ARG A 18 -2.20 -18.97 23.76
N ARG A 19 -2.14 -19.14 22.44
CA ARG A 19 -1.77 -20.42 21.81
C ARG A 19 -1.08 -20.12 20.49
N GLY A 20 0.24 -20.23 20.51
CA GLY A 20 1.03 -20.34 19.30
C GLY A 20 0.63 -21.61 18.55
N VAL A 21 0.51 -21.49 17.24
CA VAL A 21 0.46 -22.65 16.35
C VAL A 21 1.67 -22.54 15.43
N ALA A 22 2.77 -23.09 15.94
CA ALA A 22 3.89 -23.50 15.11
C ALA A 22 3.42 -24.68 14.24
N GLY A 23 3.34 -24.47 12.93
CA GLY A 23 3.21 -25.56 11.95
C GLY A 23 4.50 -26.38 11.90
N PRO A 24 4.41 -27.72 11.77
CA PRO A 24 5.51 -28.61 12.11
C PRO A 24 6.61 -28.67 11.05
N ARG A 25 7.84 -28.62 11.56
CA ARG A 25 9.06 -29.06 10.88
C ARG A 25 8.91 -30.50 10.37
N ALA A 26 9.50 -30.72 9.21
CA ALA A 26 9.76 -32.04 8.63
C ALA A 26 10.34 -33.01 9.67
N ARG A 27 9.85 -34.26 9.65
CA ARG A 27 10.58 -35.43 10.13
C ARG A 27 10.86 -36.32 8.93
N HIS A 28 12.15 -36.47 8.67
CA HIS A 28 12.72 -37.52 7.86
C HIS A 28 12.54 -38.84 8.60
N GLU A 29 11.90 -39.82 7.97
CA GLU A 29 12.04 -41.23 8.34
C GLU A 29 12.71 -41.93 7.16
N SER A 30 13.93 -42.38 7.43
CA SER A 30 14.89 -43.05 6.56
C SER A 30 14.45 -44.42 6.06
N ALA A 31 14.78 -44.75 4.80
CA ALA A 31 15.66 -45.89 4.47
C ALA A 31 15.44 -46.41 3.03
N LEU A 32 16.11 -45.80 2.06
CA LEU A 32 16.70 -46.55 0.93
C LEU A 32 18.04 -45.86 0.58
N PRO A 33 19.19 -46.57 0.63
CA PRO A 33 20.47 -46.00 0.21
C PRO A 33 20.49 -45.79 -1.32
N PRO A 34 21.22 -44.78 -1.83
CA PRO A 34 21.20 -44.42 -3.25
C PRO A 34 21.87 -45.50 -4.13
N PRO A 35 21.44 -45.69 -5.39
CA PRO A 35 22.28 -46.37 -6.35
C PRO A 35 23.56 -45.57 -6.54
N GLN A 36 24.69 -46.24 -6.36
CA GLN A 36 26.04 -45.71 -6.45
C GLN A 36 26.26 -45.04 -7.81
N CYS A 37 26.28 -43.70 -7.85
CA CYS A 37 26.78 -42.98 -9.02
C CYS A 37 28.31 -43.02 -9.01
N LEU A 38 28.88 -44.12 -9.49
CA LEU A 38 30.31 -44.22 -9.80
C LEU A 38 30.60 -43.52 -11.13
N HIS A 39 30.61 -42.19 -11.18
CA HIS A 39 31.32 -41.47 -12.23
C HIS A 39 31.98 -40.20 -11.68
N TYR A 40 33.26 -40.36 -11.33
CA TYR A 40 34.25 -39.32 -11.17
C TYR A 40 34.37 -38.51 -12.48
N GLY A 41 34.15 -37.19 -12.42
CA GLY A 41 34.62 -36.25 -13.44
C GLY A 41 33.55 -35.34 -14.07
N ALA A 42 33.07 -34.34 -13.35
CA ALA A 42 32.48 -33.13 -13.94
C ALA A 42 32.60 -31.93 -12.98
N PRO A 43 33.37 -30.87 -13.31
CA PRO A 43 33.43 -29.64 -12.53
C PRO A 43 32.42 -28.63 -13.07
N ALA A 44 31.28 -28.49 -12.40
CA ALA A 44 30.50 -27.24 -12.34
C ALA A 44 29.40 -27.42 -11.30
N GLY A 45 29.62 -26.88 -10.11
CA GLY A 45 28.64 -26.90 -9.05
C GLY A 45 27.41 -26.04 -9.36
N ARG A 46 26.30 -26.47 -8.74
CA ARG A 46 24.98 -25.81 -8.59
C ARG A 46 24.06 -26.06 -9.78
N CYS A 47 22.82 -26.54 -9.62
CA CYS A 47 21.76 -26.22 -8.66
C CYS A 47 20.94 -27.52 -8.42
N ALA A 48 20.08 -27.72 -7.43
CA ALA A 48 18.91 -26.93 -7.07
C ALA A 48 18.21 -27.61 -5.87
N SER A 49 17.27 -26.87 -5.28
CA SER A 49 16.33 -27.25 -4.23
C SER A 49 16.85 -27.10 -2.79
N HIS A 50 16.25 -26.09 -2.13
CA HIS A 50 16.33 -25.72 -0.72
C HIS A 50 17.34 -24.62 -0.36
N GLY A 51 16.89 -23.38 -0.59
CA GLY A 51 17.52 -22.17 -0.08
C GLY A 51 16.85 -20.93 -0.67
N HIS A 52 15.62 -20.61 -0.27
CA HIS A 52 15.18 -19.22 -0.38
C HIS A 52 15.78 -18.51 0.84
N PRO A 53 16.70 -17.55 0.68
CA PRO A 53 17.17 -16.78 1.82
C PRO A 53 15.96 -16.07 2.44
N PRO A 54 15.86 -15.96 3.78
CA PRO A 54 15.06 -14.88 4.33
C PRO A 54 15.66 -13.59 3.78
N ASN A 55 14.82 -12.78 3.14
CA ASN A 55 15.20 -11.46 2.64
C ASN A 55 16.09 -10.79 3.70
N PRO A 56 17.37 -10.48 3.42
CA PRO A 56 18.24 -9.92 4.43
C PRO A 56 17.61 -8.60 4.91
N PRO A 57 17.72 -8.22 6.20
CA PRO A 57 17.42 -6.84 6.57
C PRO A 57 18.36 -5.96 5.73
N SER A 58 17.79 -5.10 4.90
CA SER A 58 18.43 -4.20 3.94
C SER A 58 19.34 -3.13 4.58
N THR A 59 19.72 -3.29 5.84
CA THR A 59 20.52 -2.32 6.58
C THR A 59 22.01 -2.64 6.46
N ALA A 60 22.71 -1.92 5.57
CA ALA A 60 24.09 -1.40 5.73
C ALA A 60 24.92 -1.42 4.43
N CYS A 61 24.57 -0.55 3.48
CA CYS A 61 25.51 0.20 2.62
C CYS A 61 24.68 1.24 1.84
N SER A 62 24.62 2.46 2.36
CA SER A 62 24.07 3.69 1.75
C SER A 62 23.07 3.49 0.59
N MET A 63 21.79 3.35 0.90
CA MET A 63 20.76 3.83 -0.03
C MET A 63 21.04 5.32 -0.24
N SER A 64 21.33 5.72 -1.47
CA SER A 64 21.91 7.01 -1.77
C SER A 64 20.95 8.12 -1.33
N HIS A 65 21.50 9.23 -0.80
CA HIS A 65 20.68 10.43 -0.56
C HIS A 65 20.01 10.91 -1.86
N GLU A 66 20.60 10.60 -3.02
CA GLU A 66 20.10 10.93 -4.36
C GLU A 66 18.79 10.20 -4.71
N ASP A 67 18.65 8.92 -4.37
CA ASP A 67 17.43 8.16 -4.63
C ASP A 67 16.25 8.68 -3.79
N ASN A 68 16.52 8.95 -2.50
CA ASN A 68 15.51 9.51 -1.59
C ASN A 68 15.06 10.92 -2.02
N GLU A 69 15.99 11.77 -2.46
CA GLU A 69 15.66 13.11 -2.95
C GLU A 69 14.84 13.03 -4.26
N THR A 70 15.16 12.08 -5.13
CA THR A 70 14.40 11.83 -6.36
C THR A 70 12.96 11.38 -6.05
N ILE A 71 12.79 10.43 -5.14
CA ILE A 71 11.48 9.95 -4.68
C ILE A 71 10.69 11.09 -4.01
N ARG A 72 11.36 11.88 -3.14
CA ARG A 72 10.75 13.04 -2.47
C ARG A 72 10.23 14.03 -3.50
N THR A 73 11.04 14.37 -4.50
CA THR A 73 10.66 15.28 -5.57
C THR A 73 9.46 14.76 -6.35
N ARG A 74 9.47 13.46 -6.70
CA ARG A 74 8.34 12.80 -7.38
C ARG A 74 7.04 12.86 -6.56
N LEU A 75 7.10 12.63 -5.25
CA LEU A 75 5.95 12.71 -4.34
C LEU A 75 5.44 14.15 -4.18
N LEU A 76 6.33 15.15 -4.13
CA LEU A 76 5.93 16.57 -4.06
C LEU A 76 5.22 17.01 -5.34
N VAL A 77 5.78 16.68 -6.51
CA VAL A 77 5.14 16.94 -7.79
C VAL A 77 3.77 16.27 -7.88
N LEU A 78 3.67 15.02 -7.43
CA LEU A 78 2.39 14.30 -7.41
C LEU A 78 1.37 14.96 -6.47
N ARG A 79 1.78 15.42 -5.28
CA ARG A 79 0.91 16.19 -4.38
C ARG A 79 0.35 17.42 -5.08
N ASP A 80 1.21 18.21 -5.71
CA ASP A 80 0.81 19.47 -6.34
C ASP A 80 -0.15 19.23 -7.51
N GLN A 81 0.08 18.17 -8.30
CA GLN A 81 -0.85 17.72 -9.35
C GLN A 81 -2.23 17.31 -8.79
N LEU A 82 -2.24 16.60 -7.66
CA LEU A 82 -3.48 16.19 -7.00
C LEU A 82 -4.21 17.37 -6.38
N GLU A 83 -3.50 18.34 -5.81
CA GLU A 83 -4.09 19.56 -5.26
C GLU A 83 -4.72 20.43 -6.36
N ALA A 84 -4.07 20.56 -7.52
CA ALA A 84 -4.67 21.20 -8.69
C ALA A 84 -5.94 20.46 -9.16
N THR A 85 -5.88 19.13 -9.25
CA THR A 85 -7.05 18.29 -9.61
C THR A 85 -8.19 18.44 -8.60
N LEU A 86 -7.86 18.52 -7.31
CA LEU A 86 -8.82 18.69 -6.23
C LEU A 86 -9.57 20.01 -6.37
N GLN A 87 -8.87 21.09 -6.76
CA GLN A 87 -9.49 22.40 -6.89
C GLN A 87 -10.55 22.40 -7.99
N THR A 88 -10.21 21.90 -9.18
CA THR A 88 -11.19 21.73 -10.26
C THR A 88 -12.38 20.86 -9.85
N ALA A 89 -12.11 19.72 -9.20
CA ALA A 89 -13.17 18.82 -8.76
C ALA A 89 -14.09 19.45 -7.69
N LYS A 90 -13.58 20.36 -6.86
CA LYS A 90 -14.38 21.10 -5.88
C LYS A 90 -15.30 22.10 -6.54
N ASP A 91 -14.83 22.78 -7.57
CA ASP A 91 -15.65 23.74 -8.33
C ASP A 91 -16.83 23.01 -9.01
N ASP A 92 -16.58 21.85 -9.62
CA ASP A 92 -17.61 21.00 -10.22
C ASP A 92 -18.58 20.37 -9.20
N ALA A 93 -18.14 20.18 -7.95
CA ALA A 93 -18.94 19.61 -6.88
C ALA A 93 -19.92 20.60 -6.24
N ARG A 94 -19.84 21.89 -6.59
CA ARG A 94 -20.69 22.95 -6.05
C ARG A 94 -22.18 22.64 -6.31
N PRO A 95 -23.09 23.04 -5.41
CA PRO A 95 -24.54 22.90 -5.61
C PRO A 95 -24.99 23.43 -6.97
N VAL A 96 -25.81 22.64 -7.67
CA VAL A 96 -26.45 23.07 -8.91
C VAL A 96 -27.39 24.22 -8.60
N ASP A 97 -27.18 25.34 -9.27
CA ASP A 97 -27.99 26.54 -9.12
C ASP A 97 -29.38 26.34 -9.78
N LEU A 98 -30.43 26.64 -9.03
CA LEU A 98 -31.83 26.51 -9.46
C LEU A 98 -32.30 27.71 -10.29
N GLU A 99 -31.60 28.85 -10.20
CA GLU A 99 -31.90 30.07 -10.96
C GLU A 99 -31.47 29.96 -12.42
N LEU A 100 -30.59 29.00 -12.74
CA LEU A 100 -30.23 28.67 -14.11
C LEU A 100 -31.46 28.14 -14.86
N SER A 101 -31.81 28.79 -15.96
CA SER A 101 -32.87 28.35 -16.88
C SER A 101 -32.40 27.18 -17.76
N ILE A 102 -31.90 26.12 -17.13
CA ILE A 102 -31.57 24.86 -17.78
C ILE A 102 -32.81 23.96 -17.81
N GLY A 103 -33.04 23.29 -18.94
CA GLY A 103 -34.17 22.38 -19.11
C GLY A 103 -34.17 21.23 -18.09
N ARG A 104 -35.30 20.52 -17.95
CA ARG A 104 -35.46 19.42 -16.97
C ARG A 104 -34.37 18.35 -17.10
N LEU A 105 -34.07 17.91 -18.32
CA LEU A 105 -33.04 16.89 -18.58
C LEU A 105 -31.64 17.40 -18.19
N SER A 106 -31.28 18.61 -18.61
CA SER A 106 -29.99 19.24 -18.25
C SER A 106 -29.81 19.39 -16.74
N ARG A 107 -30.88 19.63 -15.98
CA ARG A 107 -30.81 19.65 -14.51
C ARG A 107 -30.51 18.27 -13.92
N MET A 108 -31.13 17.21 -14.46
CA MET A 108 -30.84 15.84 -14.01
C MET A 108 -29.39 15.45 -14.30
N ASP A 109 -28.86 15.86 -15.45
CA ASP A 109 -27.46 15.63 -15.82
C ASP A 109 -26.51 16.44 -14.93
N ALA A 110 -26.83 17.70 -14.64
CA ALA A 110 -26.04 18.54 -13.74
C ALA A 110 -25.94 17.94 -12.33
N ILE A 111 -27.04 17.41 -11.78
CA ILE A 111 -27.02 16.75 -10.46
C ILE A 111 -26.15 15.49 -10.50
N GLN A 112 -26.26 14.67 -11.54
CA GLN A 112 -25.41 13.48 -11.69
C GLN A 112 -23.93 13.84 -11.83
N GLN A 113 -23.61 14.90 -12.58
CA GLN A 113 -22.25 15.42 -12.70
C GLN A 113 -21.72 15.90 -11.35
N GLN A 114 -22.53 16.62 -10.58
CA GLN A 114 -22.19 17.07 -9.24
C GLN A 114 -21.86 15.89 -8.31
N GLU A 115 -22.67 14.82 -8.30
CA GLU A 115 -22.42 13.64 -7.49
C GLU A 115 -21.12 12.92 -7.88
N ARG A 116 -20.82 12.84 -9.18
CA ARG A 116 -19.54 12.32 -9.68
C ARG A 116 -18.37 13.19 -9.21
N ALA A 117 -18.51 14.51 -9.28
CA ALA A 117 -17.49 15.45 -8.79
C ALA A 117 -17.24 15.29 -7.28
N LYS A 118 -18.30 15.16 -6.46
CA LYS A 118 -18.17 14.89 -5.02
C LYS A 118 -17.39 13.59 -4.72
N ARG A 119 -17.67 12.51 -5.45
CA ARG A 119 -16.90 11.26 -5.33
C ARG A 119 -15.42 11.46 -5.68
N ARG A 120 -15.16 12.22 -6.75
CA ARG A 120 -13.79 12.57 -7.16
C ARG A 120 -13.06 13.37 -6.09
N VAL A 121 -13.72 14.36 -5.48
CA VAL A 121 -13.16 15.14 -4.36
C VAL A 121 -12.74 14.22 -3.21
N ALA A 122 -13.60 13.28 -2.81
CA ALA A 122 -13.29 12.34 -1.74
C ALA A 122 -12.07 11.46 -2.08
N GLN A 123 -12.03 10.88 -3.28
CA GLN A 123 -10.93 10.04 -3.75
C GLN A 123 -9.59 10.79 -3.82
N VAL A 124 -9.59 12.00 -4.40
CA VAL A 124 -8.37 12.82 -4.52
C VAL A 124 -7.88 13.25 -3.14
N THR A 125 -8.79 13.63 -2.24
CA THR A 125 -8.44 14.00 -0.85
C THR A 125 -7.78 12.83 -0.12
N GLN A 126 -8.32 11.61 -0.25
CA GLN A 126 -7.72 10.41 0.32
C GLN A 126 -6.33 10.16 -0.28
N ARG A 127 -6.18 10.32 -1.59
CA ARG A 127 -4.90 10.13 -2.27
C ARG A 127 -3.84 11.13 -1.82
N ILE A 128 -4.20 12.40 -1.61
CA ILE A 128 -3.31 13.42 -1.03
C ILE A 128 -2.86 13.01 0.38
N ALA A 129 -3.76 12.46 1.19
CA ALA A 129 -3.40 11.96 2.52
C ALA A 129 -2.36 10.82 2.45
N LEU A 130 -2.51 9.90 1.49
CA LEU A 130 -1.53 8.83 1.25
C LEU A 130 -0.17 9.38 0.82
N VAL A 131 -0.13 10.38 -0.07
CA VAL A 131 1.13 11.04 -0.48
C VAL A 131 1.83 11.69 0.72
N ARG A 132 1.06 12.36 1.60
CA ARG A 132 1.61 12.94 2.83
C ARG A 132 2.18 11.88 3.76
N GLN A 133 1.50 10.74 3.90
CA GLN A 133 2.02 9.61 4.68
C GLN A 133 3.30 9.02 4.06
N ALA A 134 3.36 8.90 2.73
CA ALA A 134 4.55 8.43 2.03
C ALA A 134 5.76 9.34 2.25
N LEU A 135 5.56 10.67 2.22
CA LEU A 135 6.60 11.64 2.56
C LEU A 135 7.12 11.46 4.00
N ILE A 136 6.23 11.23 4.96
CA ILE A 136 6.61 10.97 6.36
C ILE A 136 7.42 9.68 6.48
N ARG A 137 7.04 8.61 5.78
CA ARG A 137 7.81 7.34 5.77
C ARG A 137 9.18 7.51 5.16
N LEU A 138 9.27 8.30 4.09
CA LEU A 138 10.54 8.65 3.45
C LEU A 138 11.47 9.40 4.41
N GLU A 139 10.94 10.32 5.21
CA GLU A 139 11.71 11.03 6.24
C GLU A 139 12.19 10.11 7.38
N ARG A 140 11.44 9.03 7.65
CA ARG A 140 11.80 8.02 8.65
C ARG A 140 12.72 6.92 8.12
N GLY A 141 12.92 6.85 6.81
CA GLY A 141 13.64 5.75 6.16
C GLY A 141 12.83 4.45 6.06
N GLU A 142 11.51 4.49 6.29
CA GLU A 142 10.57 3.35 6.22
C GLU A 142 9.87 3.29 4.84
N TYR A 143 10.36 4.03 3.86
CA TYR A 143 9.76 4.06 2.53
C TYR A 143 10.07 2.77 1.78
N GLY A 144 9.01 2.12 1.27
CA GLY A 144 9.11 0.82 0.62
C GLY A 144 8.67 -0.34 1.50
N GLU A 145 8.32 -0.11 2.77
CA GLU A 145 7.78 -1.15 3.64
C GLU A 145 6.23 -1.13 3.68
N CYS A 146 5.62 -2.32 3.66
CA CYS A 146 4.18 -2.47 3.73
C CYS A 146 3.65 -2.16 5.13
N ALA A 147 2.72 -1.20 5.25
CA ALA A 147 2.13 -0.81 6.53
C ALA A 147 1.26 -1.89 7.21
N ARG A 148 0.95 -3.00 6.53
CA ARG A 148 0.10 -4.09 7.05
C ARG A 148 0.91 -5.32 7.46
N CYS A 149 1.75 -5.84 6.57
CA CYS A 149 2.53 -7.06 6.83
C CYS A 149 3.99 -6.79 7.21
N GLY A 150 4.51 -5.58 6.96
CA GLY A 150 5.92 -5.25 7.15
C GLY A 150 6.85 -5.76 6.05
N ASP A 151 6.33 -6.45 5.02
CA ASP A 151 7.14 -6.89 3.88
C ASP A 151 7.47 -5.74 2.93
N ASP A 152 8.55 -5.90 2.15
CA ASP A 152 8.93 -4.94 1.12
C ASP A 152 7.87 -4.81 0.01
N ILE A 153 7.61 -3.57 -0.41
CA ILE A 153 6.78 -3.22 -1.55
C ILE A 153 7.65 -3.30 -2.79
N SER A 154 7.18 -4.02 -3.81
CA SER A 154 7.92 -4.14 -5.08
C SER A 154 8.18 -2.78 -5.74
N GLU A 155 9.38 -2.61 -6.30
CA GLU A 155 9.77 -1.38 -7.00
C GLU A 155 8.80 -1.03 -8.14
N ALA A 156 8.41 -2.02 -8.95
CA ALA A 156 7.40 -1.84 -10.01
C ALA A 156 6.07 -1.24 -9.51
N ARG A 157 5.70 -1.50 -8.25
CA ARG A 157 4.49 -0.94 -7.64
C ARG A 157 4.71 0.49 -7.15
N LEU A 158 5.87 0.79 -6.56
CA LEU A 158 6.25 2.16 -6.20
C LEU A 158 6.45 3.04 -7.44
N ASP A 159 6.86 2.45 -8.55
CA ASP A 159 6.93 3.11 -9.85
C ASP A 159 5.57 3.42 -10.44
N ALA A 160 4.60 2.51 -10.32
CA ALA A 160 3.23 2.79 -10.75
C ALA A 160 2.52 3.76 -9.80
N ARG A 161 2.72 3.58 -8.49
CA ARG A 161 2.03 4.31 -7.42
C ARG A 161 2.98 4.56 -6.22
N PRO A 162 3.75 5.67 -6.23
CA PRO A 162 4.71 5.96 -5.17
C PRO A 162 4.05 6.25 -3.82
N GLU A 163 2.76 6.58 -3.80
CA GLU A 163 1.99 6.81 -2.58
C GLU A 163 1.39 5.54 -1.94
N SER A 164 1.62 4.36 -2.54
CA SER A 164 0.99 3.11 -2.08
C SER A 164 1.47 2.72 -0.68
N PRO A 165 0.57 2.53 0.31
CA PRO A 165 0.98 2.18 1.67
C PRO A 165 1.14 0.67 1.92
N VAL A 166 0.70 -0.17 0.99
CA VAL A 166 0.67 -1.63 1.15
C VAL A 166 1.22 -2.33 -0.08
N CYS A 167 1.70 -3.56 0.10
CA CYS A 167 2.10 -4.47 -0.98
C CYS A 167 0.88 -5.02 -1.74
N LEU A 168 1.12 -5.61 -2.92
CA LEU A 168 0.07 -6.19 -3.77
C LEU A 168 -0.79 -7.25 -3.07
N PRO A 169 -0.23 -8.27 -2.38
CA PRO A 169 -1.07 -9.28 -1.74
C PRO A 169 -1.93 -8.69 -0.62
N CYS A 170 -1.42 -7.71 0.14
CA CYS A 170 -2.24 -7.01 1.14
C CYS A 170 -3.33 -6.15 0.52
N GLN A 171 -3.09 -5.55 -0.66
CA GLN A 171 -4.14 -4.82 -1.37
C GLN A 171 -5.24 -5.78 -1.85
N GLU A 172 -4.86 -6.91 -2.46
CA GLU A 172 -5.81 -7.92 -2.95
C GLU A 172 -6.67 -8.49 -1.83
N GLU A 173 -6.12 -8.62 -0.62
CA GLU A 173 -6.88 -9.06 0.56
C GLU A 173 -7.86 -7.99 1.08
N LEU A 174 -7.54 -6.71 0.94
CA LEU A 174 -8.42 -5.59 1.35
C LEU A 174 -9.56 -5.33 0.37
N GLU A 175 -9.36 -5.67 -0.91
CA GLU A 175 -10.36 -5.49 -1.98
C GLU A 175 -11.33 -6.67 -2.10
N ARG A 176 -11.05 -7.77 -1.42
CA ARG A 176 -11.90 -8.96 -1.35
C ARG A 176 -13.01 -8.77 -0.32
#